data_AF-E1R1E2-F1
#
_entry.id   AF-E1R1E2-F1
#
_cell.length_a   1.000
_cell.length_b   1.000
_cell.length_c   1.000
_cell.angle_alpha   90.00
_cell.angle_beta   90.00
_cell.angle_gamma   90.00
#
_symmetry.space_group_name_H-M   'P 1'
#
loop_
_entity.id
_entity.type
_entity.pdbx_description
1 polymer ?
#
loop_
_entity_poly.entity_id
_entity_poly.type
_entity_poly.pdbx_seq_one_letter_code
_entity_poly.pdbx_strand_id
1 'polypeptide(L)'
;MVELGDRLYLSGGADPTLSWLNGNSGYEVTVAGYMPGRGKEPALLVKFDDFITTAHGLKGLYAVIELRFENTTWQDGALVQIELCNFLPAKKPRPERQCGHWVEANAIVKKIRYKR
;
A
#
# COMPACT_ATOMS: atom_id res chain seq x y z
N MET A 1 -9.26 13.21 0.02
CA MET A 1 -9.68 12.36 1.15
C MET A 1 -9.83 10.93 0.64
N VAL A 2 -9.23 9.98 1.34
CA VAL A 2 -9.32 8.55 1.04
C VAL A 2 -10.22 7.91 2.09
N GLU A 3 -11.19 7.15 1.64
CA GLU A 3 -12.27 6.56 2.44
C GLU A 3 -12.23 5.03 2.38
N LEU A 4 -12.93 4.38 3.32
CA LEU A 4 -13.10 2.93 3.28
C LEU A 4 -13.86 2.52 2.02
N GLY A 5 -13.39 1.47 1.34
CA GLY A 5 -13.96 1.00 0.09
C GLY A 5 -13.46 1.75 -1.16
N ASP A 6 -12.69 2.83 -1.01
CA ASP A 6 -12.05 3.47 -2.15
C ASP A 6 -11.13 2.50 -2.89
N ARG A 7 -11.11 2.63 -4.21
CA ARG A 7 -10.18 1.93 -5.09
C ARG A 7 -8.96 2.80 -5.35
N LEU A 8 -7.78 2.23 -5.13
CA LEU A 8 -6.49 2.87 -5.37
C LEU A 8 -5.70 2.03 -6.37
N TYR A 9 -4.94 2.69 -7.22
CA TYR A 9 -3.92 2.07 -8.05
C TYR A 9 -2.55 2.35 -7.43
N LEU A 10 -1.82 1.30 -7.10
CA LEU A 10 -0.45 1.34 -6.60
C LEU A 10 0.49 0.97 -7.74
N SER A 11 1.45 1.84 -8.04
CA SER A 11 2.50 1.55 -9.02
C SER A 11 3.87 1.80 -8.42
N GLY A 12 4.90 1.40 -9.15
CA GLY A 12 6.27 1.78 -8.85
C GLY A 12 6.46 3.30 -8.82
N GLY A 13 7.56 3.72 -8.20
CA GLY A 13 8.11 5.07 -8.34
C GLY A 13 9.36 5.07 -9.21
N ALA A 14 10.32 5.93 -8.85
CA ALA A 14 11.60 6.04 -9.57
C ALA A 14 12.61 4.92 -9.25
N ASP A 15 12.25 3.91 -8.44
CA ASP A 15 13.14 2.79 -8.15
C ASP A 15 13.21 1.85 -9.36
N PRO A 16 14.41 1.54 -9.88
CA PRO A 16 14.55 0.70 -11.07
C PRO A 16 14.25 -0.78 -10.83
N THR A 17 14.24 -1.26 -9.59
CA THR A 17 14.18 -2.71 -9.32
C THR A 17 12.78 -3.29 -9.25
N LEU A 18 11.74 -2.46 -8.97
CA LEU A 18 10.29 -2.76 -8.96
C LEU A 18 9.89 -4.23 -8.68
N SER A 19 10.61 -4.92 -7.79
CA SER A 19 10.57 -6.39 -7.69
C SER A 19 9.23 -6.89 -7.15
N TRP A 20 8.53 -6.03 -6.42
CA TRP A 20 7.18 -6.28 -5.92
C TRP A 20 6.10 -6.26 -7.01
N LEU A 21 6.35 -5.57 -8.12
CA LEU A 21 5.45 -5.57 -9.27
C LEU A 21 5.56 -6.84 -10.10
N ASN A 22 6.72 -7.51 -10.09
CA ASN A 22 6.93 -8.78 -10.79
C ASN A 22 6.46 -8.74 -12.26
N GLY A 23 6.84 -7.68 -12.98
CA GLY A 23 6.45 -7.45 -14.38
C GLY A 23 5.10 -6.76 -14.60
N ASN A 24 4.30 -6.52 -13.56
CA ASN A 24 3.07 -5.73 -13.66
C ASN A 24 3.36 -4.22 -13.71
N SER A 25 2.44 -3.45 -14.30
CA SER A 25 2.52 -1.98 -14.27
C SER A 25 2.13 -1.38 -12.90
N GLY A 26 1.51 -2.18 -12.04
CA GLY A 26 0.90 -1.77 -10.79
C GLY A 26 -0.22 -2.72 -10.40
N TYR A 27 -0.88 -2.42 -9.27
CA TYR A 27 -1.98 -3.20 -8.75
C TYR A 27 -3.12 -2.30 -8.28
N GLU A 28 -4.34 -2.73 -8.55
CA GLU A 28 -5.51 -2.14 -7.92
C GLU A 28 -5.74 -2.74 -6.53
N VAL A 29 -6.10 -1.89 -5.58
CA VAL A 29 -6.38 -2.27 -4.21
C VAL A 29 -7.62 -1.54 -3.70
N THR A 30 -8.26 -2.14 -2.69
CA THR A 30 -9.38 -1.54 -1.98
C THR A 30 -8.94 -1.14 -0.58
N VAL A 31 -9.30 0.07 -0.15
CA VAL A 31 -9.05 0.53 1.23
C VAL A 31 -9.93 -0.25 2.19
N ALA A 32 -9.30 -1.09 3.00
CA ALA A 32 -9.97 -1.99 3.95
C ALA A 32 -9.94 -1.47 5.39
N GLY A 33 -9.09 -0.48 5.71
CA GLY A 33 -8.99 0.06 7.05
C GLY A 33 -7.98 1.19 7.19
N TYR A 34 -8.01 1.83 8.35
CA TYR A 34 -6.98 2.78 8.79
C TYR A 34 -6.12 2.16 9.87
N MET A 35 -4.82 2.41 9.79
CA MET A 35 -3.79 1.90 10.68
C MET A 35 -3.07 3.08 11.33
N PRO A 36 -2.58 2.94 12.58
CA PRO A 36 -1.66 3.92 13.15
C PRO A 36 -0.45 4.10 12.23
N GLY A 37 -0.21 5.35 11.81
CA GLY A 37 0.95 5.74 11.00
C GLY A 37 1.92 6.63 11.78
N ARG A 38 3.02 7.01 11.12
CA ARG A 38 4.10 7.88 11.61
C ARG A 38 3.80 9.37 11.49
N GLY A 39 2.91 9.73 10.56
CA GLY A 39 2.60 11.12 10.22
C GLY A 39 1.25 11.59 10.75
N LYS A 40 0.81 12.74 10.23
CA LYS A 40 -0.53 13.29 10.54
C LYS A 40 -1.66 12.44 9.97
N GLU A 41 -1.43 11.88 8.80
CA GLU A 41 -2.38 10.97 8.15
C GLU A 41 -2.17 9.54 8.65
N PRO A 42 -3.26 8.77 8.85
CA PRO A 42 -3.13 7.36 9.16
C PRO A 42 -2.52 6.61 7.95
N ALA A 43 -1.81 5.52 8.26
CA ALA A 43 -1.52 4.52 7.25
C ALA A 43 -2.82 3.83 6.82
N LEU A 44 -2.86 3.29 5.60
CA LEU A 44 -4.01 2.57 5.09
C LEU A 44 -3.71 1.08 5.06
N LEU A 45 -4.66 0.29 5.56
CA LEU A 45 -4.73 -1.13 5.25
C LEU A 45 -5.48 -1.27 3.93
N VAL A 46 -4.85 -1.88 2.95
CA VAL A 46 -5.44 -2.15 1.64
C VAL A 46 -5.47 -3.64 1.36
N LYS A 47 -6.44 -4.06 0.56
CA LYS A 47 -6.60 -5.45 0.10
C LYS A 47 -6.49 -5.49 -1.43
N PHE A 48 -5.70 -6.42 -1.94
CA PHE A 48 -5.65 -6.75 -3.37
C PHE A 48 -6.86 -7.60 -3.77
N ASP A 49 -7.25 -7.56 -5.05
CA ASP A 49 -8.35 -8.41 -5.54
C ASP A 49 -8.00 -9.90 -5.51
N ASP A 50 -6.72 -10.21 -5.76
CA ASP A 50 -6.15 -11.54 -5.64
C ASP A 50 -4.77 -11.46 -4.98
N PHE A 51 -4.19 -12.60 -4.63
CA PHE A 51 -2.84 -12.64 -4.10
C PHE A 51 -1.83 -12.17 -5.15
N ILE A 52 -0.98 -11.22 -4.77
CA ILE A 52 0.19 -10.86 -5.59
C ILE A 52 1.38 -11.72 -5.18
N THR A 53 2.29 -11.96 -6.12
CA THR A 53 3.56 -12.65 -5.88
C THR A 53 4.69 -11.76 -6.39
N THR A 54 5.63 -11.39 -5.51
CA THR A 54 6.83 -10.63 -5.90
C THR A 54 7.81 -11.48 -6.70
N ALA A 55 8.77 -10.86 -7.37
CA ALA A 55 9.82 -11.58 -8.11
C ALA A 55 10.66 -12.53 -7.22
N HIS A 56 10.67 -12.31 -5.90
CA HIS A 56 11.35 -13.17 -4.93
C HIS A 56 10.44 -14.22 -4.27
N GLY A 57 9.22 -14.41 -4.80
CA GLY A 57 8.27 -15.42 -4.33
C GLY A 57 7.49 -15.04 -3.07
N LEU A 58 7.58 -13.79 -2.60
CA LEU A 58 6.74 -13.33 -1.49
C LEU A 58 5.31 -13.17 -1.98
N LYS A 59 4.36 -13.82 -1.31
CA LYS A 59 2.94 -13.79 -1.64
C LYS A 59 2.18 -12.94 -0.62
N GLY A 60 1.25 -12.10 -1.05
CA GLY A 60 0.45 -11.29 -0.12
C GLY A 60 -0.92 -10.89 -0.68
N LEU A 61 -1.90 -10.73 0.22
CA LEU A 61 -3.27 -10.31 -0.10
C LEU A 61 -3.64 -8.96 0.52
N TYR A 62 -2.89 -8.56 1.53
CA TYR A 62 -3.05 -7.27 2.19
C TYR A 62 -1.75 -6.49 2.10
N ALA A 63 -1.84 -5.17 2.14
CA ALA A 63 -0.70 -4.33 2.39
C ALA A 63 -1.05 -3.22 3.38
N VAL A 64 -0.07 -2.81 4.18
CA VAL A 64 -0.11 -1.54 4.88
C VAL A 64 0.67 -0.54 4.03
N ILE A 65 -0.02 0.50 3.57
CA ILE A 65 0.58 1.59 2.81
C ILE A 65 0.60 2.85 3.66
N GLU A 66 1.69 3.60 3.57
CA GLU A 66 1.91 4.75 4.42
C GLU A 66 2.65 5.83 3.65
N LEU A 67 2.22 7.09 3.81
CA LEU A 67 2.87 8.23 3.16
C LEU A 67 4.34 8.30 3.52
N ARG A 68 5.19 8.53 2.51
CA ARG A 68 6.65 8.58 2.67
C ARG A 68 7.09 9.68 3.64
N PHE A 69 6.39 10.81 3.64
CA PHE A 69 6.75 12.00 4.38
C PHE A 69 5.65 12.37 5.40
N GLU A 70 6.03 12.65 6.65
CA GLU A 70 5.11 12.84 7.78
C GLU A 70 4.11 14.00 7.62
N ASN A 71 4.49 15.01 6.83
CA ASN A 71 3.72 16.23 6.59
C ASN A 71 2.98 16.24 5.24
N THR A 72 2.85 15.09 4.59
CA THR A 72 2.08 14.95 3.35
C THR A 72 0.66 14.45 3.61
N THR A 73 -0.22 14.68 2.64
CA THR A 73 -1.61 14.23 2.67
C THR A 73 -1.87 13.22 1.55
N TRP A 74 -2.92 12.42 1.73
CA TRP A 74 -3.36 11.49 0.68
C TRP A 74 -3.89 12.23 -0.55
N GLN A 75 -3.16 12.14 -1.65
CA GLN A 75 -3.50 12.71 -2.95
C GLN A 75 -2.92 11.87 -4.10
N ASP A 76 -3.43 12.08 -5.31
CA ASP A 76 -2.91 11.42 -6.50
C ASP A 76 -1.44 11.80 -6.71
N GLY A 77 -0.58 10.79 -6.93
CA GLY A 77 0.85 11.00 -7.09
C GLY A 77 1.65 10.98 -5.78
N ALA A 78 1.01 10.84 -4.61
CA ALA A 78 1.73 10.76 -3.35
C ALA A 78 2.66 9.54 -3.31
N LEU A 79 3.86 9.72 -2.73
CA LEU A 79 4.80 8.63 -2.51
C LEU A 79 4.45 7.89 -1.23
N VAL A 80 4.41 6.56 -1.31
CA VAL A 80 4.10 5.67 -0.20
C VAL A 80 5.15 4.57 -0.07
N GLN A 81 5.29 4.08 1.15
CA GLN A 81 5.93 2.80 1.42
C GLN A 81 4.88 1.70 1.49
N ILE A 82 5.28 0.48 1.13
CA ILE A 82 4.41 -0.70 1.09
C ILE A 82 5.02 -1.80 1.96
N GLU A 83 4.26 -2.21 2.97
CA GLU A 83 4.47 -3.44 3.73
C GLU A 83 3.47 -4.50 3.24
N LEU A 84 3.95 -5.53 2.56
CA LEU A 84 3.14 -6.62 2.03
C LEU A 84 2.91 -7.70 3.09
N CYS A 85 1.65 -8.04 3.32
CA CYS A 85 1.22 -9.01 4.32
C CYS A 85 0.49 -10.19 3.68
N ASN A 86 0.90 -11.41 4.05
CA ASN A 86 0.17 -12.65 3.74
C ASN A 86 -0.90 -13.00 4.79
N PHE A 87 -1.10 -12.13 5.78
CA PHE A 87 -2.13 -12.20 6.82
C PHE A 87 -2.82 -10.84 6.93
N LEU A 88 -3.96 -10.79 7.63
CA LEU A 88 -4.62 -9.55 7.99
C LEU A 88 -3.92 -8.94 9.22
N PRO A 89 -3.17 -7.83 9.10
CA PRO A 89 -2.46 -7.26 10.23
C PRO A 89 -3.43 -6.70 11.28
N ALA A 90 -3.08 -6.87 12.56
CA ALA A 90 -3.84 -6.27 13.66
C ALA A 90 -3.75 -4.74 13.63
N LYS A 91 -4.84 -4.04 13.96
CA LYS A 91 -4.91 -2.57 14.02
C LYS A 91 -4.14 -2.00 15.23
N LYS A 92 -2.81 -2.10 15.17
CA LYS A 92 -1.86 -1.61 16.18
C LYS A 92 -0.67 -0.93 15.49
N PRO A 93 0.11 -0.10 16.21
CA PRO A 93 1.39 0.40 15.72
C PRO A 93 2.30 -0.74 15.27
N ARG A 94 3.15 -0.48 14.27
CA ARG A 94 4.01 -1.50 13.66
C ARG A 94 4.83 -2.32 14.68
N PRO A 95 5.47 -1.74 15.72
CA PRO A 95 6.25 -2.51 16.70
C PRO A 95 5.42 -3.49 17.56
N GLU A 96 4.10 -3.31 17.59
CA GLU A 96 3.18 -4.05 18.46
C GLU A 96 2.33 -5.09 17.71
N ARG A 97 2.61 -5.30 16.42
CA ARG A 97 1.89 -6.27 15.58
C ARG A 97 2.85 -7.13 14.78
N GLN A 98 2.35 -8.27 14.33
CA GLN A 98 3.01 -9.02 13.28
C GLN A 98 3.20 -8.12 12.06
N CYS A 99 4.45 -8.05 11.58
CA CYS A 99 4.84 -7.25 10.43
C CYS A 99 4.93 -8.12 9.18
N GLY A 100 4.46 -7.59 8.06
CA GLY A 100 4.74 -8.11 6.74
C GLY A 100 6.15 -7.74 6.26
N HIS A 101 6.41 -7.98 4.98
CA HIS A 101 7.67 -7.63 4.34
C HIS A 101 7.59 -6.23 3.75
N TRP A 102 8.59 -5.41 4.02
CA TRP A 102 8.75 -4.16 3.29
C TRP A 102 9.16 -4.48 1.85
N VAL A 103 8.35 -4.07 0.87
CA VAL A 103 8.59 -4.36 -0.55
C VAL A 103 8.87 -3.13 -1.41
N GLU A 104 8.48 -1.93 -0.97
CA GLU A 104 8.70 -0.69 -1.71
C GLU A 104 8.69 0.52 -0.77
N ALA A 105 9.52 1.54 -1.02
CA ALA A 105 9.58 2.78 -0.24
C ALA A 105 9.13 4.02 -1.05
N ASN A 106 9.02 3.91 -2.38
CA ASN A 106 8.73 5.00 -3.30
C ASN A 106 7.53 4.68 -4.22
N ALA A 107 6.58 3.84 -3.82
CA ALA A 107 5.42 3.56 -4.65
C ALA A 107 4.59 4.83 -4.85
N ILE A 108 3.92 4.93 -6.00
CA ILE A 108 2.99 6.01 -6.30
C ILE A 108 1.57 5.49 -6.11
N VAL A 109 0.73 6.28 -5.43
CA VAL A 109 -0.70 6.02 -5.29
C VAL A 109 -1.52 6.93 -6.21
N LYS A 110 -2.58 6.39 -6.82
CA LYS A 110 -3.61 7.16 -7.52
C LYS A 110 -4.99 6.64 -7.13
N LYS A 111 -5.95 7.52 -6.86
CA LYS A 111 -7.34 7.14 -6.61
C LYS A 111 -8.03 6.82 -7.94
N ILE A 112 -8.63 5.65 -8.04
CA ILE A 112 -9.40 5.25 -9.22
C ILE A 112 -10.79 5.88 -9.11
N ARG A 113 -11.19 6.63 -10.14
CA ARG A 113 -12.51 7.25 -10.22
C ARG A 113 -13.30 6.54 -11.31
N TYR A 114 -14.31 5.76 -10.95
CA TYR A 114 -15.29 5.31 -11.93
C TYR A 114 -16.16 6.50 -12.33
N LYS A 115 -16.21 6.81 -13.62
CA LYS A 115 -17.25 7.70 -14.14
C LYS A 115 -18.57 6.96 -13.98
N ARG A 116 -19.46 7.51 -13.15
CA ARG A 116 -20.88 7.11 -13.11
C ARG A 116 -21.56 7.56 -14.39
#